data_AF-A0A2V8NHR5-F1
#
_entry.id   AF-A0A2V8NHR5-F1
#
_cell.length_a   1.000
_cell.length_b   1.000
_cell.length_c   1.000
_cell.angle_alpha   90.00
_cell.angle_beta   90.00
_cell.angle_gamma   90.00
#
_symmetry.space_group_name_H-M   'P 1'
#
loop_
_entity.id
_entity.type
_entity.pdbx_description
1 polymer ?
#
loop_
_entity_poly.entity_id
_entity_poly.type
_entity_poly.pdbx_seq_one_letter_code
_entity_poly.pdbx_strand_id
1 'polypeptide(L)' 'MKQKGASNVELARRLGKSRAYVTKVLQGSTNFTLESLVKIARALDCQIDFQFSVAPQSI' A
#
# COMPACT_ATOMS: atom_id res chain seq x y z
N MET A 1 0.30 3.88 9.78
CA MET A 1 1.47 3.03 10.13
C MET A 1 2.03 3.20 11.53
N LYS A 2 1.74 4.29 12.28
CA LYS A 2 2.17 4.40 13.68
C LYS A 2 1.51 3.39 14.65
N GLN A 3 0.37 2.79 14.30
CA GLN A 3 -0.36 1.85 15.17
C GLN A 3 0.09 0.38 15.11
N LYS A 4 0.83 -0.08 14.07
CA LYS A 4 1.28 -1.48 13.94
C LYS A 4 2.79 -1.67 14.22
N GLY A 5 3.51 -0.65 14.67
CA GLY A 5 4.94 -0.74 15.03
C GLY A 5 5.92 -1.07 13.89
N ALA A 6 5.45 -1.27 12.65
CA ALA A 6 6.32 -1.56 11.52
C ALA A 6 7.04 -0.29 11.05
N SER A 7 8.37 -0.25 11.22
CA SER A 7 9.21 0.78 10.62
C SER A 7 9.30 0.57 9.10
N ASN A 8 9.58 1.63 8.33
CA ASN A 8 9.80 1.52 6.88
C ASN A 8 10.91 0.51 6.52
N VAL A 9 11.85 0.28 7.44
CA VAL A 9 12.91 -0.73 7.29
C VAL A 9 12.35 -2.13 7.38
N GLU A 10 11.53 -2.41 8.38
CA GLU A 10 10.92 -3.72 8.56
C GLU A 10 9.94 -4.03 7.42
N LEU A 11 9.19 -3.04 6.95
CA LEU A 11 8.33 -3.22 5.77
C LEU A 11 9.14 -3.49 4.50
N ALA A 12 10.24 -2.77 4.30
CA ALA A 12 11.14 -3.01 3.16
C ALA A 12 11.69 -4.44 3.18
N ARG A 13 12.11 -4.92 4.35
CA ARG A 13 12.57 -6.30 4.57
C ARG A 13 11.49 -7.32 4.25
N ARG A 14 10.27 -7.14 4.77
CA ARG A 14 9.13 -8.04 4.52
C ARG A 14 8.72 -8.09 3.05
N LEU A 15 8.84 -6.96 2.33
CA LEU A 15 8.50 -6.87 0.92
C LEU A 15 9.63 -7.31 -0.02
N GLY A 16 10.85 -7.51 0.49
CA GLY A 16 12.03 -7.70 -0.36
C GLY A 16 12.28 -6.50 -1.29
N LYS A 17 12.01 -5.28 -0.82
CA LYS A 17 12.12 -4.02 -1.58
C LYS A 17 13.03 -3.03 -0.87
N SER A 18 13.47 -2.00 -1.61
CA SER A 18 14.28 -0.94 -1.02
C SER A 18 13.46 -0.04 -0.09
N ARG A 19 14.13 0.58 0.88
CA ARG A 19 13.51 1.59 1.75
C ARG A 19 12.96 2.78 0.95
N ALA A 20 13.66 3.18 -0.10
CA ALA A 20 13.22 4.25 -1.00
C ALA A 20 11.90 3.90 -1.72
N TYR A 21 11.75 2.64 -2.16
CA TYR A 21 10.50 2.15 -2.73
C TYR A 21 9.37 2.23 -1.70
N VAL A 22 9.59 1.75 -0.47
CA VAL A 22 8.59 1.81 0.60
C VAL A 22 8.19 3.26 0.93
N THR A 23 9.14 4.18 1.01
CA THR A 23 8.83 5.61 1.23
C THR A 23 7.96 6.17 0.11
N LYS A 24 8.31 5.92 -1.17
CA LYS A 24 7.49 6.36 -2.31
C LYS A 24 6.07 5.79 -2.26
N VAL A 25 5.95 4.51 -1.91
CA VAL A 25 4.65 3.83 -1.76
C VAL A 25 3.80 4.52 -0.69
N LEU A 26 4.38 4.85 0.47
CA LEU A 26 3.64 5.47 1.57
C LEU A 26 3.32 6.94 1.35
N GLN A 27 4.11 7.63 0.52
CA GLN A 27 3.85 9.02 0.15
C GLN A 27 2.70 9.16 -0.86
N GLY A 28 2.22 8.06 -1.45
CA GLY A 28 1.10 8.09 -2.41
C GLY A 28 1.43 8.82 -3.71
N SER A 29 2.70 9.15 -3.97
CA SER A 29 3.17 9.87 -5.16
C SER A 29 3.32 8.99 -6.40
N THR A 30 2.71 7.80 -6.39
CA THR A 30 2.81 6.80 -7.46
C THR A 30 1.48 6.08 -7.60
N ASN A 31 1.01 5.92 -8.83
CA ASN A 31 -0.12 5.04 -9.15
C ASN A 31 0.30 3.59 -8.89
N PHE A 32 -0.46 2.90 -8.04
CA PHE A 32 -0.20 1.49 -7.74
C PHE A 32 -0.99 0.59 -8.66
N THR A 33 -0.40 -0.56 -9.00
CA THR A 33 -1.17 -1.69 -9.48
C THR A 33 -1.92 -2.32 -8.30
N LEU A 34 -3.07 -2.92 -8.57
CA LEU A 34 -3.77 -3.78 -7.60
C LEU A 34 -2.83 -4.87 -7.05
N GLU A 35 -1.97 -5.42 -7.90
CA GLU A 35 -0.96 -6.41 -7.52
C GLU A 35 -0.01 -5.88 -6.42
N SER A 36 0.46 -4.64 -6.56
CA SER A 36 1.34 -4.01 -5.57
C SER A 36 0.62 -3.80 -4.25
N LEU A 37 -0.64 -3.34 -4.29
CA LEU A 37 -1.48 -3.19 -3.09
C LEU A 37 -1.66 -4.52 -2.35
N VAL A 38 -1.97 -5.61 -3.07
CA VAL A 38 -2.11 -6.96 -2.50
C VAL A 38 -0.82 -7.43 -1.85
N LYS A 39 0.34 -7.23 -2.49
CA LYS A 39 1.65 -7.59 -1.92
C LYS A 39 1.92 -6.84 -0.62
N ILE A 40 1.59 -5.55 -0.58
CA ILE A 40 1.75 -4.70 0.62
C ILE A 40 0.85 -5.16 1.76
N ALA A 41 -0.43 -5.41 1.48
CA ALA A 41 -1.37 -5.84 2.51
C ALA A 41 -0.98 -7.20 3.12
N ARG A 42 -0.58 -8.17 2.28
CA ARG A 42 -0.09 -9.48 2.76
C ARG A 42 1.15 -9.33 3.65
N ALA A 43 2.11 -8.48 3.28
CA ALA A 43 3.31 -8.24 4.10
C ALA A 43 3.01 -7.56 5.45
N LEU A 44 1.87 -6.87 5.55
CA LEU A 44 1.41 -6.18 6.76
C LEU A 44 0.36 -6.98 7.55
N ASP A 45 0.04 -8.19 7.10
CA ASP A 45 -1.04 -9.01 7.63
C ASP A 45 -2.35 -8.21 7.72
N CYS A 46 -2.73 -7.64 6.58
CA CYS A 46 -3.93 -6.86 6.39
C CYS A 46 -4.83 -7.52 5.35
N GLN A 47 -6.14 -7.35 5.53
CA GLN A 47 -7.13 -7.68 4.51
C GLN A 47 -7.34 -6.45 3.61
N ILE A 48 -7.61 -6.68 2.32
CA ILE A 48 -8.00 -5.62 1.38
C ILE A 48 -9.47 -5.80 1.04
N ASP A 49 -10.23 -4.72 1.20
CA ASP A 49 -11.60 -4.61 0.73
C ASP A 49 -11.65 -3.56 -0.38
N PHE A 50 -12.34 -3.89 -1.47
CA PHE A 50 -12.58 -2.96 -2.59
C PHE A 50 -14.07 -2.70 -2.72
N GLN A 51 -14.43 -1.43 -2.85
CA GLN A 51 -15.79 -1.01 -3.16
C GLN A 51 -15.76 -0.16 -4.42
N PHE A 52 -16.62 -0.49 -5.38
CA PHE A 52 -16.87 0.37 -6.53
C PHE A 52 -17.93 1.40 -6.14
N SER A 53 -17.65 2.67 -6.36
CA SER A 53 -18.63 3.74 -6.31
C SER A 53 -19.00 4.15 -7.74
N VAL A 54 -20.28 4.45 -7.96
CA VAL A 54 -20.71 5.06 -9.23
C VAL A 54 -20.07 6.44 -9.31
N ALA A 55 -19.36 6.73 -10.40
CA ALA A 55 -18.85 8.08 -10.64
C ALA A 55 -20.05 9.03 -10.79
N PRO A 56 -20.02 10.25 -10.20
CA PRO A 56 -21.08 11.22 -10.41
C PRO A 56 -21.22 11.46 -11.92
N GLN A 57 -22.42 11.21 -12.44
CA GLN A 57 -22.74 11.53 -13.82
C GLN A 57 -22.79 13.04 -13.92
N SER A 58 -21.84 13.64 -14.64
CA SER A 58 -21.95 15.03 -15.05
C SER A 58 -23.14 15.13 -16.00
N ILE A 59 -24.24 15.71 -15.53
CA ILE A 59 -25.39 16.15 -16.36
C ILE A 59 -24.96 17.42 -17.11
#